data_AF-A0A0R1TTA2-F1
#
_entry.id   AF-A0A0R1TTA2-F1
#
_cell.length_a   1.000
_cell.length_b   1.000
_cell.length_c   1.000
_cell.angle_alpha   90.00
_cell.angle_beta   90.00
_cell.angle_gamma   90.00
#
_symmetry.space_group_name_H-M   'P 1'
#
loop_
_entity.id
_entity.type
_entity.pdbx_description
1 polymer ?
#
loop_
_entity_poly.entity_id
_entity_poly.type
_entity_poly.pdbx_seq_one_letter_code
_entity_poly.pdbx_strand_id
1 'polypeptide(L)'
;MELTTEKLTTWMTLFAQKINDNKAYLSELDTPIGDGDHGNNMARGMNAVIESLNDKNPTDLTTGLKLVAMALISKVGGAAGPLYGTAFLEMAKASKDSADLAQLLTVALAGIKKRGGAKLGDKTMVDVWEVLTPEVADNSLTPEKIEQAVLNTKDLEAKKGRAS
;
A
#
# COMPACT_ATOMS: atom_id res chain seq x y z
N MET A 1 -0.69 17.67 -3.29
CA MET A 1 -1.01 17.24 -4.68
C MET A 1 -2.40 16.62 -4.66
N GLU A 2 -3.31 16.96 -5.57
CA GLU A 2 -4.64 16.35 -5.58
C GLU A 2 -4.69 15.00 -6.32
N LEU A 3 -5.35 14.02 -5.67
CA LEU A 3 -5.70 12.72 -6.24
C LEU A 3 -7.11 12.81 -6.86
N THR A 4 -7.23 12.48 -8.15
CA THR A 4 -8.52 12.35 -8.84
C THR A 4 -8.84 10.89 -9.10
N THR A 5 -10.09 10.57 -9.45
CA THR A 5 -10.48 9.20 -9.84
C THR A 5 -9.64 8.67 -11.00
N GLU A 6 -9.36 9.50 -12.01
CA GLU A 6 -8.50 9.15 -13.15
C GLU A 6 -7.05 8.86 -12.72
N LYS A 7 -6.48 9.71 -11.85
CA LYS A 7 -5.13 9.49 -11.29
C LYS A 7 -5.09 8.23 -10.44
N LEU A 8 -6.13 7.93 -9.67
CA LEU A 8 -6.24 6.68 -8.91
C LEU A 8 -6.23 5.47 -9.85
N THR A 9 -7.05 5.46 -10.90
CA THR A 9 -7.10 4.36 -11.88
C THR A 9 -5.75 4.18 -12.58
N THR A 10 -5.10 5.29 -12.96
CA THR A 10 -3.76 5.27 -13.56
C THR A 10 -2.73 4.71 -12.58
N TRP A 11 -2.73 5.20 -11.34
CA TRP A 11 -1.84 4.73 -10.28
C TRP A 11 -2.01 3.23 -10.02
N MET A 12 -3.26 2.75 -9.86
CA MET A 12 -3.51 1.33 -9.62
C MET A 12 -3.07 0.46 -10.79
N THR A 13 -3.30 0.90 -12.03
CA THR A 13 -2.83 0.21 -13.24
C THR A 13 -1.30 0.08 -13.25
N LEU A 14 -0.58 1.18 -13.03
CA LEU A 14 0.88 1.18 -12.99
C LEU A 14 1.44 0.35 -11.82
N PHE A 15 0.79 0.41 -10.66
CA PHE A 15 1.18 -0.38 -9.50
C PHE A 15 0.94 -1.88 -9.73
N ALA A 16 -0.19 -2.26 -10.33
CA ALA A 16 -0.47 -3.63 -10.71
C ALA A 16 0.58 -4.17 -11.70
N GLN A 17 1.01 -3.38 -12.67
CA GLN A 17 2.10 -3.76 -13.57
C GLN A 17 3.39 -4.02 -12.80
N LYS A 18 3.81 -3.08 -11.93
CA LYS A 18 5.02 -3.23 -11.11
C LYS A 18 4.97 -4.45 -10.21
N ILE A 19 3.83 -4.73 -9.59
CA ILE A 19 3.65 -5.93 -8.76
C ILE A 19 3.78 -7.19 -9.61
N ASN A 20 3.14 -7.24 -10.79
CA ASN A 20 3.21 -8.42 -11.67
C ASN A 20 4.64 -8.66 -12.19
N ASP A 21 5.36 -7.59 -12.57
CA ASP A 21 6.75 -7.66 -13.04
C ASP A 21 7.70 -8.17 -11.95
N ASN A 22 7.42 -7.85 -10.68
CA ASN A 22 8.33 -8.13 -9.55
C ASN A 22 7.81 -9.20 -8.59
N LYS A 23 6.70 -9.89 -8.91
CA LYS A 23 6.08 -10.85 -7.98
C LYS A 23 7.03 -11.97 -7.54
N ALA A 24 7.88 -12.47 -8.44
CA ALA A 24 8.84 -13.51 -8.10
C ALA A 24 9.89 -13.00 -7.09
N TYR A 25 10.42 -11.81 -7.34
CA TYR A 25 11.37 -11.14 -6.45
C TYR A 25 10.77 -10.83 -5.07
N LEU A 26 9.53 -10.35 -5.01
CA LEU A 26 8.84 -10.09 -3.75
C LEU A 26 8.63 -11.38 -2.93
N SER A 27 8.31 -12.49 -3.59
CA SER A 27 8.23 -13.81 -2.94
C SER A 27 9.60 -14.35 -2.52
N GLU A 28 10.67 -14.06 -3.28
CA GLU A 28 12.04 -14.39 -2.90
C GLU A 28 12.46 -13.67 -1.62
N LEU A 29 12.18 -12.37 -1.50
CA LEU A 29 12.44 -11.59 -0.29
C LEU A 29 11.68 -12.11 0.95
N ASP A 30 10.46 -12.62 0.73
CA ASP A 30 9.60 -13.14 1.78
C ASP A 30 9.92 -14.59 2.16
N THR A 31 10.70 -15.32 1.34
CA THR A 31 11.07 -16.72 1.62
C THR A 31 11.94 -16.88 2.89
N PRO A 32 13.03 -16.11 3.10
CA PRO A 32 13.90 -16.31 4.26
C PRO A 32 13.30 -15.84 5.60
N ILE A 33 12.25 -15.01 5.57
CA ILE A 33 11.67 -14.34 6.75
C ILE A 33 10.14 -14.43 6.78
N GLY A 34 9.55 -15.37 6.06
CA GLY A 34 8.11 -15.47 5.84
C GLY A 34 7.73 -16.81 5.22
N ASP A 35 6.63 -16.84 4.49
CA ASP A 35 6.13 -18.04 3.79
C ASP A 35 6.33 -17.98 2.25
N GLY A 36 7.04 -16.97 1.76
CA GLY A 36 7.40 -16.83 0.34
C GLY A 36 6.21 -16.51 -0.56
N ASP A 37 5.09 -16.07 0.00
CA ASP A 37 3.84 -15.89 -0.74
C ASP A 37 3.52 -14.43 -1.07
N HIS A 38 4.27 -13.47 -0.51
CA HIS A 38 3.95 -12.06 -0.58
C HIS A 38 3.71 -11.55 -2.01
N GLY A 39 4.64 -11.82 -2.93
CA GLY A 39 4.54 -11.36 -4.31
C GLY A 39 3.33 -11.95 -5.05
N ASN A 40 3.07 -13.25 -4.87
CA ASN A 40 1.91 -13.92 -5.44
C ASN A 40 0.59 -13.38 -4.84
N ASN A 41 0.55 -13.12 -3.52
CA ASN A 41 -0.61 -12.55 -2.84
C ASN A 41 -0.92 -11.14 -3.35
N MET A 42 0.10 -10.30 -3.49
CA MET A 42 -0.05 -8.94 -4.02
C MET A 42 -0.49 -8.95 -5.48
N ALA A 43 0.06 -9.84 -6.33
CA ALA A 43 -0.34 -9.94 -7.72
C ALA A 43 -1.83 -10.33 -7.86
N ARG A 44 -2.30 -11.32 -7.09
CA ARG A 44 -3.72 -11.69 -7.08
C ARG A 44 -4.61 -10.54 -6.63
N GLY A 45 -4.21 -9.82 -5.58
CA GLY A 45 -4.94 -8.65 -5.09
C GLY A 45 -5.02 -7.52 -6.10
N MET A 46 -3.90 -7.15 -6.69
CA MET A 46 -3.85 -6.06 -7.66
C MET A 46 -4.59 -6.38 -8.95
N ASN A 47 -4.55 -7.62 -9.43
CA ASN A 47 -5.37 -8.03 -10.58
C ASN A 47 -6.87 -7.86 -10.28
N ALA A 48 -7.31 -8.22 -9.07
CA ALA A 48 -8.69 -7.99 -8.65
C ALA A 48 -9.05 -6.51 -8.46
N VAL A 49 -8.09 -5.66 -8.06
CA VAL A 49 -8.27 -4.20 -8.04
C VAL A 49 -8.54 -3.68 -9.45
N ILE A 50 -7.74 -4.08 -10.44
CA ILE A 50 -7.90 -3.65 -11.83
C ILE A 50 -9.23 -4.12 -12.42
N GLU A 51 -9.57 -5.39 -12.22
CA GLU A 51 -10.88 -5.94 -12.62
C GLU A 51 -12.02 -5.13 -11.99
N SER A 52 -11.97 -4.88 -10.68
CA SER A 52 -13.02 -4.12 -10.00
C SER A 52 -13.13 -2.67 -10.47
N LEU A 53 -12.03 -1.99 -10.77
CA LEU A 53 -12.07 -0.61 -11.26
C LEU A 53 -12.59 -0.53 -12.69
N ASN A 54 -12.22 -1.48 -13.55
CA ASN A 54 -12.71 -1.55 -14.94
C ASN A 54 -14.19 -1.89 -15.00
N ASP A 55 -14.63 -2.89 -14.23
CA ASP A 55 -16.01 -3.36 -14.24
C ASP A 55 -16.99 -2.33 -13.67
N LYS A 56 -16.58 -1.62 -12.62
CA LYS A 56 -17.44 -0.64 -11.93
C LYS A 56 -17.30 0.78 -12.46
N ASN A 57 -16.18 1.09 -13.11
CA ASN A 57 -15.87 2.40 -13.70
C ASN A 57 -16.33 3.57 -12.82
N PRO A 58 -15.79 3.71 -11.59
CA PRO A 58 -16.27 4.67 -10.61
C PRO A 58 -16.13 6.10 -11.15
N THR A 59 -17.12 6.95 -10.88
CA THR A 59 -17.13 8.36 -11.29
C THR A 59 -16.60 9.31 -10.21
N ASP A 60 -16.40 8.82 -8.99
CA ASP A 60 -15.89 9.60 -7.85
C ASP A 60 -14.76 8.88 -7.10
N LEU A 61 -13.91 9.69 -6.44
CA LEU A 61 -12.70 9.21 -5.78
C LEU A 61 -13.01 8.31 -4.58
N THR A 62 -14.03 8.65 -3.79
CA THR A 62 -14.42 7.88 -2.60
C THR A 62 -14.84 6.47 -2.99
N THR A 63 -15.66 6.33 -4.02
CA THR A 63 -16.07 5.02 -4.55
C THR A 63 -14.88 4.26 -5.11
N GLY A 64 -14.01 4.91 -5.89
CA GLY A 64 -12.79 4.29 -6.40
C GLY A 64 -11.89 3.72 -5.30
N LEU A 65 -11.59 4.52 -4.28
CA LEU A 65 -10.77 4.09 -3.13
C LEU A 65 -11.41 2.92 -2.36
N LYS A 66 -12.75 2.91 -2.21
CA LYS A 66 -13.47 1.79 -1.58
C LYS A 66 -13.35 0.50 -2.40
N LEU A 67 -13.45 0.57 -3.72
CA LEU A 67 -13.30 -0.60 -4.59
C LEU A 67 -11.90 -1.20 -4.45
N VAL A 68 -10.86 -0.35 -4.48
CA VAL A 68 -9.48 -0.77 -4.21
C VAL A 68 -9.37 -1.46 -2.85
N ALA A 69 -9.87 -0.82 -1.79
CA ALA A 69 -9.83 -1.37 -0.43
C ALA A 69 -10.48 -2.76 -0.35
N MET A 70 -11.71 -2.90 -0.87
CA MET A 70 -12.45 -4.16 -0.78
C MET A 70 -11.79 -5.28 -1.58
N ALA A 71 -11.25 -4.98 -2.77
CA ALA A 71 -10.53 -5.97 -3.57
C ALA A 71 -9.28 -6.47 -2.84
N LEU A 72 -8.48 -5.56 -2.25
CA LEU A 72 -7.29 -5.93 -1.50
C LEU A 72 -7.62 -6.78 -0.27
N ILE A 73 -8.61 -6.37 0.54
CA ILE A 73 -9.08 -7.14 1.71
C ILE A 73 -9.51 -8.55 1.31
N SER A 74 -10.18 -8.69 0.16
CA SER A 74 -10.79 -9.95 -0.25
C SER A 74 -9.82 -10.90 -0.94
N LYS A 75 -8.78 -10.38 -1.61
CA LYS A 75 -7.97 -11.16 -2.55
C LYS A 75 -6.48 -11.23 -2.22
N VAL A 76 -5.95 -10.30 -1.43
CA VAL A 76 -4.59 -10.41 -0.90
C VAL A 76 -4.62 -11.32 0.33
N GLY A 77 -3.85 -12.41 0.29
CA GLY A 77 -3.65 -13.30 1.43
C GLY A 77 -2.71 -12.71 2.49
N GLY A 78 -2.71 -13.32 3.67
CA GLY A 78 -1.80 -12.96 4.76
C GLY A 78 -2.08 -11.58 5.38
N ALA A 79 -1.08 -11.02 6.05
CA ALA A 79 -1.21 -9.75 6.77
C ALA A 79 -1.38 -8.54 5.83
N ALA A 80 -0.84 -8.61 4.61
CA ALA A 80 -0.80 -7.49 3.67
C ALA A 80 -2.21 -7.03 3.24
N GLY A 81 -3.16 -7.96 3.04
CA GLY A 81 -4.51 -7.62 2.59
C GLY A 81 -5.27 -6.71 3.54
N PRO A 82 -5.44 -7.09 4.83
CA PRO A 82 -6.04 -6.22 5.83
C PRO A 82 -5.30 -4.89 6.02
N LEU A 83 -3.97 -4.83 5.87
CA LEU A 83 -3.18 -3.61 6.06
C LEU A 83 -3.37 -2.61 4.91
N TYR A 84 -3.09 -3.01 3.66
CA TYR A 84 -3.32 -2.15 2.50
C TYR A 84 -4.81 -1.84 2.32
N GLY A 85 -5.68 -2.82 2.56
CA GLY A 85 -7.12 -2.62 2.57
C GLY A 85 -7.58 -1.55 3.56
N THR A 86 -7.05 -1.58 4.79
CA THR A 86 -7.33 -0.53 5.79
C THR A 86 -6.81 0.82 5.32
N ALA A 87 -5.61 0.89 4.75
CA ALA A 87 -5.03 2.12 4.22
C ALA A 87 -5.98 2.81 3.22
N PHE A 88 -6.41 2.09 2.18
CA PHE A 88 -7.34 2.63 1.17
C PHE A 88 -8.74 2.92 1.74
N LEU A 89 -9.19 2.17 2.75
CA LEU A 89 -10.47 2.45 3.40
C LEU A 89 -10.45 3.75 4.19
N GLU A 90 -9.35 4.06 4.88
CA GLU A 90 -9.17 5.35 5.57
C GLU A 90 -9.04 6.50 4.57
N MET A 91 -8.31 6.31 3.46
CA MET A 91 -8.28 7.29 2.36
C MET A 91 -9.69 7.55 1.83
N ALA A 92 -10.49 6.49 1.59
CA ALA A 92 -11.84 6.66 1.09
C ALA A 92 -12.73 7.48 2.04
N LYS A 93 -12.58 7.32 3.35
CA LYS A 93 -13.33 8.13 4.32
C LYS A 93 -12.92 9.60 4.26
N ALA A 94 -11.61 9.88 4.28
CA ALA A 94 -11.08 11.25 4.23
C ALA A 94 -11.33 11.95 2.88
N SER A 95 -11.41 11.18 1.79
CA SER A 95 -11.64 11.71 0.44
C SER A 95 -12.98 12.44 0.26
N LYS A 96 -13.91 12.30 1.21
CA LYS A 96 -15.16 13.08 1.23
C LYS A 96 -14.93 14.56 1.50
N ASP A 97 -13.86 14.87 2.25
CA ASP A 97 -13.56 16.21 2.73
C ASP A 97 -12.33 16.79 2.02
N SER A 98 -11.40 15.95 1.55
CA SER A 98 -10.16 16.40 0.92
C SER A 98 -9.62 15.41 -0.11
N ALA A 99 -9.23 15.93 -1.27
CA ALA A 99 -8.52 15.16 -2.30
C ALA A 99 -6.99 15.29 -2.20
N ASP A 100 -6.45 15.98 -1.19
CA ASP A 100 -5.01 16.14 -1.02
C ASP A 100 -4.33 14.81 -0.65
N LEU A 101 -3.43 14.35 -1.51
CA LEU A 101 -2.77 13.06 -1.39
C LEU A 101 -1.97 12.93 -0.09
N ALA A 102 -1.34 13.99 0.39
CA ALA A 102 -0.56 13.93 1.63
C ALA A 102 -1.46 13.70 2.85
N GLN A 103 -2.61 14.37 2.90
CA GLN A 103 -3.63 14.13 3.93
C GLN A 103 -4.18 12.69 3.85
N LEU A 104 -4.47 12.21 2.63
CA LEU A 104 -4.96 10.85 2.42
C LEU A 104 -3.93 9.79 2.86
N LEU A 105 -2.65 9.96 2.52
CA LEU A 105 -1.57 9.05 2.94
C LEU A 105 -1.33 9.11 4.46
N THR A 106 -1.51 10.28 5.08
CA THR A 106 -1.39 10.43 6.54
C THR A 106 -2.43 9.60 7.28
N VAL A 107 -3.71 9.65 6.85
CA VAL A 107 -4.76 8.81 7.48
C VAL A 107 -4.60 7.33 7.16
N ALA A 108 -4.10 7.00 5.97
CA ALA A 108 -3.77 5.63 5.58
C ALA A 108 -2.70 5.03 6.50
N LEU A 109 -1.59 5.74 6.72
CA LEU A 109 -0.52 5.33 7.63
C LEU A 109 -1.06 5.12 9.06
N ALA A 110 -1.86 6.06 9.56
CA ALA A 110 -2.48 5.92 10.87
C ALA A 110 -3.38 4.66 10.94
N GLY A 111 -4.12 4.37 9.88
CA GLY A 111 -4.91 3.15 9.73
C GLY A 111 -4.08 1.87 9.76
N ILE A 112 -2.97 1.82 9.02
CA ILE A 112 -2.01 0.70 9.00
C ILE A 112 -1.45 0.46 10.40
N LYS A 113 -0.95 1.52 11.07
CA LYS A 113 -0.39 1.42 12.43
C LYS A 113 -1.44 0.93 13.43
N LYS A 114 -2.68 1.44 13.35
CA LYS A 114 -3.78 1.00 14.21
C LYS A 114 -4.15 -0.47 13.97
N ARG A 115 -4.17 -0.93 12.72
CA ARG A 115 -4.52 -2.30 12.34
C ARG A 115 -3.43 -3.31 12.72
N GLY A 116 -2.17 -3.00 12.42
CA GLY A 116 -1.03 -3.91 12.62
C GLY A 116 -0.35 -3.78 13.98
N GLY A 117 -0.58 -2.67 14.70
CA GLY A 117 0.12 -2.36 15.95
C GLY A 117 1.63 -2.22 15.79
N ALA A 118 2.10 -1.92 14.58
CA ALA A 118 3.51 -1.73 14.25
C ALA A 118 3.92 -0.26 14.43
N LYS A 119 5.19 -0.06 14.77
CA LYS A 119 5.84 1.25 14.86
C LYS A 119 7.12 1.25 14.02
N LEU A 120 7.68 2.44 13.80
CA LEU A 120 9.02 2.61 13.26
C LEU A 120 10.04 1.76 14.05
N GLY A 121 10.86 1.00 13.34
CA GLY A 121 11.85 0.05 13.85
C GLY A 121 11.35 -1.38 14.05
N ASP A 122 10.14 -1.73 13.60
CA ASP A 122 9.57 -3.09 13.74
C ASP A 122 9.81 -4.00 12.51
N LYS A 123 10.45 -3.47 11.45
CA LYS A 123 10.72 -4.16 10.16
C LYS A 123 9.45 -4.52 9.39
N THR A 124 8.63 -3.51 9.07
CA THR A 124 7.37 -3.64 8.33
C THR A 124 7.22 -2.53 7.29
N MET A 125 6.12 -2.54 6.53
CA MET A 125 5.76 -1.43 5.64
C MET A 125 5.65 -0.07 6.37
N VAL A 126 5.41 -0.06 7.69
CA VAL A 126 5.37 1.18 8.48
C VAL A 126 6.70 1.93 8.43
N ASP A 127 7.83 1.21 8.36
CA ASP A 127 9.17 1.83 8.29
C ASP A 127 9.36 2.68 7.03
N VAL A 128 8.72 2.28 5.94
CA VAL A 128 8.74 3.01 4.67
C VAL A 128 7.70 4.13 4.69
N TRP A 129 6.47 3.83 5.10
CA TRP A 129 5.37 4.81 5.07
C TRP A 129 5.59 5.97 6.04
N GLU A 130 6.11 5.70 7.23
CA GLU A 130 6.33 6.73 8.26
C GLU A 130 7.41 7.73 7.87
N VAL A 131 8.43 7.29 7.11
CA VAL A 131 9.49 8.16 6.59
C VAL A 131 9.03 8.94 5.35
N LEU A 132 8.27 8.33 4.45
CA LEU A 132 7.97 8.92 3.13
C LEU A 132 6.67 9.73 3.07
N THR A 133 5.73 9.55 4.01
CA THR A 133 4.48 10.32 4.00
C THR A 133 4.71 11.83 4.13
N PRO A 134 5.59 12.33 5.03
CA PRO A 134 5.95 13.75 5.09
C PRO A 134 6.57 14.28 3.80
N GLU A 135 7.40 13.47 3.13
CA GLU A 135 8.07 13.84 1.88
C GLU A 135 7.08 14.11 0.73
N VAL A 136 5.89 13.50 0.77
CA VAL A 136 4.81 13.81 -0.18
C VAL A 136 4.16 15.16 0.13
N ALA A 137 4.01 15.50 1.41
CA ALA A 137 3.48 16.80 1.82
C ALA A 137 4.41 17.95 1.39
N ASP A 138 5.71 17.72 1.55
CA ASP A 138 6.76 18.70 1.25
C ASP A 138 7.14 18.75 -0.25
N ASN A 139 6.54 17.89 -1.09
CA ASN A 139 6.88 17.69 -2.50
C ASN A 139 8.37 17.38 -2.73
N SER A 140 8.98 16.64 -1.79
CA SER A 140 10.42 16.31 -1.76
C SER A 140 10.69 14.81 -1.89
N LEU A 141 9.67 14.02 -2.21
CA LEU A 141 9.79 12.58 -2.48
C LEU A 141 10.61 12.34 -3.75
N THR A 142 11.64 11.49 -3.67
CA THR A 142 12.46 11.07 -4.81
C THR A 142 12.64 9.55 -4.82
N PRO A 143 13.00 8.94 -5.97
CA PRO A 143 13.33 7.52 -6.05
C PRO A 143 14.41 7.09 -5.05
N GLU A 144 15.43 7.93 -4.83
CA GLU A 144 16.54 7.65 -3.92
C GLU A 144 16.07 7.58 -2.47
N LYS A 145 15.15 8.49 -2.06
CA LYS A 145 14.55 8.43 -0.72
C LYS A 145 13.70 7.17 -0.52
N ILE A 146 12.97 6.76 -1.56
CA ILE A 146 12.18 5.52 -1.54
C ILE A 146 13.11 4.32 -1.37
N GLU A 147 14.16 4.23 -2.20
CA GLU A 147 15.14 3.15 -2.14
C GLU A 147 15.84 3.10 -0.78
N GLN A 148 16.27 4.25 -0.25
CA GLN A 148 16.91 4.32 1.06
C GLN A 148 15.97 3.87 2.19
N ALA A 149 14.69 4.27 2.16
CA ALA A 149 13.71 3.83 3.15
C ALA A 149 13.50 2.30 3.11
N VAL A 150 13.50 1.69 1.92
CA VAL A 150 13.45 0.23 1.77
C VAL A 150 14.73 -0.43 2.31
N LEU A 151 15.91 0.06 1.92
CA LEU A 151 17.20 -0.49 2.34
C LEU A 151 17.40 -0.41 3.87
N ASN A 152 16.90 0.65 4.51
CA ASN A 152 16.96 0.81 5.96
C ASN A 152 16.21 -0.28 6.72
N THR A 153 15.31 -1.03 6.08
CA THR A 153 14.64 -2.16 6.71
C THR A 153 15.53 -3.41 6.81
N LYS A 154 16.58 -3.52 6.00
CA LYS A 154 17.37 -4.75 5.83
C LYS A 154 17.95 -5.27 7.14
N ASP A 155 18.57 -4.40 7.92
CA ASP A 155 19.30 -4.77 9.15
C ASP A 155 18.46 -4.66 10.42
N LEU A 156 17.18 -4.27 10.30
CA LEU A 156 16.27 -4.26 11.45
C LEU A 156 15.91 -5.69 11.87
N GLU A 157 15.85 -5.90 13.18
CA GLU A 157 15.21 -7.08 13.78
C GLU A 157 13.69 -6.97 13.65
N ALA A 158 13.06 -8.01 13.12
CA ALA A 158 11.60 -8.05 12.96
C ALA A 158 10.91 -8.21 14.32
N LYS A 159 9.89 -7.40 14.56
CA LYS A 159 9.09 -7.44 15.81
C LYS A 159 7.60 -7.67 15.55
N LYS A 160 7.24 -7.82 14.27
CA LYS A 160 5.87 -7.98 13.77
C LYS A 160 5.82 -8.89 12.55
N GLY A 161 4.67 -9.53 12.37
CA GLY A 161 4.41 -10.38 11.21
C GLY A 161 5.08 -11.74 11.33
N ARG A 162 5.22 -12.45 10.21
CA ARG A 162 5.86 -13.78 10.19
C ARG A 162 7.39 -13.73 10.34
N ALA A 163 7.98 -12.56 10.13
CA ALA A 163 9.42 -12.36 10.19
C ALA A 163 10.00 -12.32 11.61
N SER A 164 9.16 -12.09 12.63
CA SER A 164 9.55 -12.03 14.05
C SER A 164 9.54 -13.40 14.72
#